data_AF-A0A844KRW0-F1
#
_entry.id   AF-A0A844KRW0-F1
#
_cell.length_a   1.000
_cell.length_b   1.000
_cell.length_c   1.000
_cell.angle_alpha   90.00
_cell.angle_beta   90.00
_cell.angle_gamma   90.00
#
_symmetry.space_group_name_H-M   'P 1'
#
loop_
_entity.id
_entity.type
_entity.pdbx_description
1 polymer ?
#
loop_
_entity_poly.entity_id
_entity_poly.type
_entity_poly.pdbx_seq_one_letter_code
_entity_poly.pdbx_strand_id
1 'polypeptide(L)'
;LVLVFLLFYASLRSYSGGSHCKSRIGCFLISMAILSIPVYTHEFVMNNVPATVILMIGIAAVVVILILSPVESINKPLDDEEKKYYARVTHCIVALQVCVLIILFCLGVKDYFYAGYSSIVLVAVFMVMGKVIMKRYI
;
A
#
# COMPACT_ATOMS: atom_id res chain seq x y z
N LEU A 1 6.07 1.33 -15.35
CA LEU A 1 5.22 0.53 -14.44
C LEU A 1 5.91 0.27 -13.10
N VAL A 2 6.94 -0.58 -13.03
CA VAL A 2 7.59 -0.98 -11.75
C VAL A 2 8.14 0.20 -10.94
N LEU A 3 8.80 1.17 -11.58
CA LEU A 3 9.34 2.35 -10.87
C LEU A 3 8.24 3.22 -10.25
N VAL A 4 7.12 3.39 -10.96
CA VAL A 4 5.96 4.16 -10.46
C VAL A 4 5.31 3.43 -9.30
N PHE A 5 5.11 2.11 -9.44
CA PHE A 5 4.64 1.27 -8.35
C PHE A 5 5.56 1.38 -7.13
N LEU A 6 6.88 1.27 -7.33
CA LEU A 6 7.87 1.35 -6.25
C LEU A 6 7.84 2.71 -5.56
N LEU A 7 7.70 3.81 -6.32
CA LEU A 7 7.59 5.16 -5.75
C LEU A 7 6.38 5.26 -4.80
N PHE A 8 5.20 4.83 -5.26
CA PHE A 8 3.99 4.87 -4.43
C PHE A 8 4.08 3.90 -3.25
N TYR A 9 4.51 2.67 -3.51
CA TYR A 9 4.65 1.64 -2.51
C TYR A 9 5.65 2.03 -1.42
N ALA A 10 6.87 2.41 -1.78
CA ALA A 10 7.93 2.72 -0.82
C ALA A 10 7.61 3.95 0.02
N SER A 11 7.05 5.01 -0.59
CA SER A 11 6.67 6.21 0.15
C SER A 11 5.58 5.92 1.18
N LEU A 12 4.51 5.20 0.80
CA LEU A 12 3.44 4.90 1.75
C LEU A 12 3.86 3.86 2.79
N ARG A 13 4.59 2.81 2.38
CA ARG A 13 5.06 1.72 3.24
C ARG A 13 6.02 2.19 4.35
N SER A 14 6.86 3.17 4.07
CA SER A 14 7.86 3.68 5.02
C SER A 14 7.23 4.34 6.25
N TYR A 15 6.04 4.93 6.12
CA TYR A 15 5.37 5.64 7.21
C TYR A 15 4.15 4.90 7.78
N SER A 16 3.47 4.07 6.97
CA SER A 16 2.31 3.30 7.43
C SER A 16 2.65 2.09 8.31
N GLY A 17 3.89 1.63 8.31
CA GLY A 17 4.35 0.48 9.09
C GLY A 17 3.80 -0.86 8.55
N GLY A 18 3.84 -1.93 9.35
CA GLY A 18 3.27 -3.27 9.06
C GLY A 18 4.25 -4.44 9.25
N SER A 19 3.98 -5.58 8.60
CA SER A 19 4.75 -6.81 8.86
C SER A 19 6.20 -6.76 8.33
N HIS A 20 7.18 -7.04 9.19
CA HIS A 20 8.58 -7.23 8.82
C HIS A 20 8.95 -8.72 8.89
N CYS A 21 9.60 -9.22 7.84
CA CYS A 21 10.12 -10.58 7.83
C CYS A 21 11.42 -10.68 8.63
N LYS A 22 11.53 -11.71 9.49
CA LYS A 22 12.73 -11.97 10.30
C LYS A 22 13.92 -12.51 9.48
N SER A 23 13.68 -13.04 8.27
CA SER A 23 14.71 -13.66 7.42
C SER A 23 15.04 -12.81 6.19
N ARG A 24 16.35 -12.68 5.90
CA ARG A 24 16.89 -11.95 4.74
C ARG A 24 16.42 -12.54 3.40
N ILE A 25 16.44 -13.87 3.27
CA ILE A 25 16.02 -14.57 2.05
C ILE A 25 14.51 -14.42 1.84
N GLY A 26 13.73 -14.53 2.93
CA GLY A 26 12.28 -14.31 2.87
C GLY A 26 11.93 -12.89 2.43
N CYS A 27 12.64 -11.88 2.94
CA CYS A 27 12.45 -10.49 2.52
C CYS A 27 12.77 -10.30 1.03
N PHE A 28 13.87 -10.91 0.53
CA PHE A 28 14.24 -10.83 -0.87
C PHE A 28 13.19 -11.45 -1.80
N LEU A 29 12.73 -12.67 -1.50
CA LEU A 29 11.70 -13.36 -2.29
C LEU A 29 10.37 -12.60 -2.30
N ILE A 30 9.94 -12.08 -1.14
CA ILE A 30 8.71 -11.29 -1.05
C ILE A 30 8.86 -9.98 -1.82
N SER A 31 10.02 -9.31 -1.75
CA SER A 31 10.26 -8.07 -2.49
C SER A 31 10.21 -8.30 -4.00
N MET A 32 10.82 -9.38 -4.49
CA MET A 32 10.72 -9.77 -5.90
C MET A 32 9.28 -10.06 -6.31
N ALA A 33 8.53 -10.82 -5.49
CA ALA A 33 7.13 -11.12 -5.75
C ALA A 33 6.27 -9.85 -5.81
N ILE A 34 6.43 -8.92 -4.85
CA ILE A 34 5.70 -7.65 -4.80
C ILE A 34 5.93 -6.82 -6.07
N LEU A 35 7.18 -6.67 -6.51
CA LEU A 35 7.52 -5.87 -7.69
C LEU A 35 6.95 -6.47 -8.99
N SER A 36 6.69 -7.77 -9.01
CA SER A 36 6.14 -8.47 -10.17
C SER A 36 4.63 -8.28 -10.34
N ILE A 37 3.89 -7.99 -9.25
CA ILE A 37 2.43 -7.82 -9.25
C ILE A 37 1.96 -6.85 -10.34
N PRO A 38 2.39 -5.56 -10.36
CA PRO A 38 1.87 -4.59 -11.33
C PRO A 38 2.18 -4.96 -12.78
N VAL A 39 3.16 -5.83 -13.05
CA VAL A 39 3.51 -6.27 -14.41
C VAL A 39 2.58 -7.40 -14.85
N TYR A 40 2.41 -8.41 -14.00
CA TYR A 40 1.67 -9.62 -14.38
C TYR A 40 0.15 -9.49 -14.26
N THR A 41 -0.35 -8.62 -13.37
CA THR A 41 -1.80 -8.51 -13.13
C THR A 41 -2.45 -7.36 -13.89
N HIS A 42 -1.67 -6.46 -14.50
CA HIS A 42 -2.18 -5.26 -15.16
C HIS A 42 -3.19 -5.56 -16.26
N GLU A 43 -2.77 -6.33 -17.26
CA GLU A 43 -3.61 -6.61 -18.44
C GLU A 43 -4.89 -7.36 -18.05
N PHE A 44 -4.75 -8.35 -17.17
CA PHE A 44 -5.89 -9.10 -16.67
C PHE A 44 -6.90 -8.19 -15.95
N VAL A 45 -6.45 -7.37 -15.00
CA VAL A 45 -7.36 -6.55 -14.20
C VAL A 45 -7.99 -5.43 -15.05
N MET A 46 -7.21 -4.72 -15.86
CA MET A 46 -7.71 -3.59 -16.63
C MET A 46 -8.68 -3.98 -17.76
N ASN A 47 -8.62 -5.23 -18.25
CA ASN A 47 -9.50 -5.72 -19.31
C ASN A 47 -10.71 -6.53 -18.80
N ASN A 48 -10.59 -7.20 -17.64
CA ASN A 48 -11.63 -8.13 -17.17
C ASN A 48 -12.40 -7.62 -15.95
N VAL A 49 -11.87 -6.65 -15.18
CA VAL A 49 -12.53 -6.16 -13.97
C VAL A 49 -13.26 -4.84 -14.26
N PRO A 50 -14.56 -4.74 -13.93
CA PRO A 50 -15.30 -3.49 -14.10
C PRO A 50 -14.68 -2.34 -13.30
N ALA A 51 -14.68 -1.14 -13.88
CA ALA A 51 -14.12 0.06 -13.24
C ALA A 51 -14.77 0.36 -11.87
N THR A 52 -16.06 0.06 -11.71
CA THR A 52 -16.78 0.19 -10.43
C THR A 52 -16.19 -0.68 -9.33
N VAL A 53 -15.80 -1.92 -9.66
CA VAL A 53 -15.18 -2.86 -8.70
C VAL A 53 -13.78 -2.37 -8.31
N ILE A 54 -12.99 -1.91 -9.29
CA ILE A 54 -11.66 -1.32 -9.05
C ILE A 54 -11.79 -0.12 -8.10
N LEU A 55 -12.74 0.77 -8.35
CA LEU A 55 -12.98 1.94 -7.50
C LEU A 55 -13.37 1.55 -6.07
N MET A 56 -14.28 0.58 -5.91
CA MET A 56 -14.71 0.10 -4.59
C MET A 56 -13.55 -0.49 -3.78
N ILE A 57 -12.70 -1.30 -4.41
CA ILE A 57 -11.51 -1.87 -3.75
C ILE A 57 -10.52 -0.75 -3.38
N GLY A 58 -10.32 0.22 -4.26
CA GLY A 58 -9.47 1.39 -3.99
C GLY A 58 -9.93 2.20 -2.79
N ILE A 59 -11.23 2.50 -2.72
CA ILE A 59 -11.84 3.21 -1.57
C ILE A 59 -11.64 2.40 -0.29
N ALA A 60 -11.92 1.10 -0.32
CA ALA A 60 -11.72 0.22 0.84
C ALA A 60 -10.26 0.21 1.31
N ALA A 61 -9.30 0.15 0.38
CA ALA A 61 -7.88 0.19 0.71
C ALA A 61 -7.48 1.52 1.39
N VAL A 62 -7.94 2.66 0.88
CA VAL A 62 -7.68 3.98 1.48
C VAL A 62 -8.28 4.05 2.89
N VAL A 63 -9.53 3.60 3.08
CA VAL A 63 -10.17 3.56 4.41
C VAL A 63 -9.36 2.71 5.39
N VAL A 64 -8.91 1.53 4.96
CA VAL A 64 -8.02 0.68 5.77
C VAL A 64 -6.75 1.42 6.16
N ILE A 65 -6.08 2.09 5.23
CA ILE A 65 -4.85 2.85 5.50
C ILE A 65 -5.11 3.97 6.52
N LEU A 66 -6.21 4.71 6.38
CA LEU A 66 -6.55 5.80 7.29
C LEU A 66 -6.81 5.32 8.72
N ILE A 67 -7.50 4.18 8.88
CA ILE A 67 -7.88 3.63 10.20
C ILE A 67 -6.71 2.88 10.86
N LEU A 68 -5.90 2.16 10.08
CA LEU A 68 -4.85 1.29 10.63
C LEU A 68 -3.51 1.99 10.79
N SER A 69 -3.31 3.19 10.23
CA SER A 69 -2.01 3.87 10.31
C SER A 69 -1.77 4.56 11.66
N PRO A 70 -0.55 4.46 12.22
CA PRO A 70 0.55 3.58 11.81
C PRO A 70 0.38 2.18 12.42
N VAL A 71 0.78 1.16 11.67
CA VAL A 71 0.85 -0.21 12.21
C VAL A 71 2.21 -0.42 12.87
N GLU A 72 2.20 -0.53 14.20
CA GLU A 72 3.38 -0.84 14.99
C GLU A 72 3.97 -2.22 14.64
N SER A 73 5.27 -2.38 14.86
CA SER A 73 5.95 -3.67 14.75
C SER A 73 6.61 -4.03 16.07
N ILE A 74 6.66 -5.32 16.41
CA ILE A 74 7.31 -5.83 17.62
C ILE A 74 8.76 -5.33 17.74
N ASN A 75 9.45 -5.22 16.60
CA ASN A 75 10.86 -4.82 16.54
C ASN A 75 11.06 -3.30 16.60
N LYS A 76 9.98 -2.52 16.50
CA LYS A 76 9.99 -1.05 16.56
C LYS A 76 8.69 -0.57 17.22
N PRO A 77 8.57 -0.69 18.55
CA PRO A 77 7.49 -0.06 19.29
C PRO A 77 7.59 1.46 19.09
N LEU A 78 6.44 2.13 18.96
CA LEU A 78 6.39 3.57 18.77
C LEU A 78 5.89 4.23 20.05
N ASP A 79 6.47 5.36 20.40
CA ASP A 79 5.89 6.21 21.44
C ASP A 79 4.65 6.96 20.92
N ASP A 80 3.82 7.50 21.82
CA ASP A 80 2.56 8.15 21.46
C ASP A 80 2.75 9.37 20.54
N GLU A 81 3.83 10.12 20.72
CA GLU A 81 4.20 11.24 19.84
C GLU A 81 4.57 10.73 18.43
N GLU A 82 5.35 9.65 18.34
CA GLU A 82 5.73 9.04 17.06
C GLU A 82 4.51 8.49 16.34
N LYS A 83 3.58 7.84 17.04
CA LYS A 83 2.33 7.32 16.45
C LYS A 83 1.55 8.41 15.76
N LYS A 84 1.36 9.55 16.43
CA LYS A 84 0.64 10.70 15.88
C LYS A 84 1.36 11.27 14.65
N TYR A 85 2.69 11.37 14.71
CA TYR A 85 3.50 11.85 13.60
C TYR A 85 3.37 10.93 12.37
N TYR A 86 3.62 9.62 12.52
CA TYR A 86 3.55 8.66 11.41
C TYR A 86 2.13 8.51 10.85
N ALA A 87 1.08 8.59 11.69
CA ALA A 87 -0.31 8.64 11.23
C ALA A 87 -0.53 9.82 10.30
N ARG A 88 -0.18 11.02 10.76
CA ARG A 88 -0.37 12.28 10.02
C ARG A 88 0.39 12.26 8.69
N VAL A 89 1.65 11.82 8.71
CA VAL A 89 2.45 11.74 7.48
C VAL A 89 1.85 10.72 6.51
N THR A 90 1.41 9.55 6.99
CA THR A 90 0.73 8.55 6.15
C THR A 90 -0.54 9.10 5.52
N HIS A 91 -1.36 9.83 6.30
CA HIS A 91 -2.59 10.46 5.81
C HIS A 91 -2.30 11.52 4.73
N CYS A 92 -1.25 12.33 4.91
CA CYS A 92 -0.81 13.28 3.89
C CYS A 92 -0.34 12.57 2.61
N ILE A 93 0.46 11.50 2.74
CA ILE A 93 0.98 10.75 1.59
C ILE A 93 -0.17 10.08 0.83
N VAL A 94 -1.10 9.40 1.51
CA VAL A 94 -2.21 8.73 0.82
C VAL A 94 -3.15 9.74 0.15
N ALA A 95 -3.39 10.90 0.77
CA ALA A 95 -4.16 11.97 0.15
C ALA A 95 -3.48 12.48 -1.14
N LEU A 96 -2.17 12.73 -1.10
CA LEU A 96 -1.40 13.13 -2.27
C LEU A 96 -1.45 12.06 -3.37
N GLN A 97 -1.23 10.79 -3.02
CA GLN A 97 -1.27 9.68 -3.97
C GLN A 97 -2.65 9.51 -4.61
N VAL A 98 -3.74 9.65 -3.84
CA VAL A 98 -5.12 9.62 -4.35
C VAL A 98 -5.34 10.77 -5.35
N CYS A 99 -4.89 11.99 -5.04
CA CYS A 99 -4.98 13.11 -5.98
C CYS A 99 -4.24 12.79 -7.30
N VAL A 100 -3.03 12.23 -7.22
CA VAL A 100 -2.28 11.83 -8.41
C VAL A 100 -3.01 10.74 -9.19
N LEU A 101 -3.60 9.74 -8.52
CA LEU A 101 -4.39 8.70 -9.18
C LEU A 101 -5.62 9.25 -9.90
N ILE A 102 -6.33 10.20 -9.29
CA ILE A 102 -7.47 10.88 -9.92
C ILE A 102 -7.01 11.59 -11.20
N ILE A 103 -5.89 12.32 -11.15
CA ILE A 103 -5.32 12.99 -12.32
C ILE A 103 -4.96 11.97 -13.41
N LEU A 104 -4.25 10.89 -13.06
CA LEU A 104 -3.87 9.84 -14.02
C LEU A 104 -5.09 9.16 -14.66
N PHE A 105 -6.15 8.95 -13.88
CA PHE A 105 -7.41 8.40 -14.37
C PHE A 105 -8.09 9.36 -15.36
N CYS A 106 -8.19 10.65 -15.02
CA CYS A 106 -8.78 11.67 -15.89
C CYS A 106 -7.99 11.86 -17.20
N LEU A 107 -6.66 11.72 -17.16
CA LEU A 107 -5.79 11.75 -18.34
C LEU A 107 -5.84 10.46 -19.16
N GLY A 108 -6.53 9.41 -18.69
CA GLY A 108 -6.65 8.13 -19.39
C GLY A 108 -5.36 7.29 -19.40
N VAL A 109 -4.37 7.61 -18.56
CA VAL A 109 -3.07 6.92 -18.54
C VAL A 109 -3.13 5.69 -17.63
N LYS A 110 -3.83 4.65 -18.13
CA LYS A 110 -4.21 3.44 -17.39
C LYS A 110 -3.04 2.68 -16.76
N ASP A 111 -1.92 2.57 -17.44
CA ASP A 111 -0.73 1.84 -16.96
C ASP A 111 -0.21 2.43 -15.64
N TYR A 112 -0.01 3.75 -15.59
CA TYR A 112 0.49 4.43 -14.39
C TYR A 112 -0.57 4.51 -13.29
N PHE A 113 -1.84 4.69 -13.66
CA PHE A 113 -2.95 4.59 -12.72
C PHE A 113 -2.93 3.23 -12.01
N TYR A 114 -2.83 2.14 -12.76
CA TYR A 114 -2.81 0.80 -12.19
C TYR A 114 -1.59 0.53 -11.31
N ALA A 115 -0.41 1.02 -11.71
CA ALA A 115 0.80 0.91 -10.89
C ALA A 115 0.62 1.58 -9.51
N GLY A 116 0.06 2.79 -9.46
CA GLY A 116 -0.21 3.44 -8.18
C GLY A 116 -1.36 2.78 -7.42
N TYR A 117 -2.45 2.42 -8.10
CA TYR A 117 -3.61 1.72 -7.51
C TYR A 117 -3.21 0.40 -6.82
N SER A 118 -2.50 -0.47 -7.53
CA SER A 118 -2.06 -1.76 -7.00
C SER A 118 -1.13 -1.61 -5.80
N SER A 119 -0.32 -0.54 -5.74
CA SER A 119 0.53 -0.26 -4.59
C SER A 119 -0.27 0.10 -3.33
N ILE A 120 -1.31 0.93 -3.45
CA ILE A 120 -2.18 1.32 -2.33
C ILE A 120 -2.91 0.10 -1.78
N VAL A 121 -3.48 -0.73 -2.68
CA VAL A 121 -4.16 -1.97 -2.30
C VAL A 121 -3.20 -2.91 -1.56
N LEU A 122 -1.98 -3.08 -2.08
CA LEU A 122 -0.99 -3.95 -1.47
C LEU A 122 -0.55 -3.45 -0.08
N VAL A 123 -0.35 -2.14 0.09
CA VAL A 123 -0.02 -1.56 1.40
C VAL A 123 -1.15 -1.80 2.39
N ALA A 124 -2.41 -1.60 2.00
CA ALA A 124 -3.56 -1.89 2.86
C ALA A 124 -3.58 -3.36 3.31
N VAL A 125 -3.31 -4.31 2.40
CA VAL A 125 -3.19 -5.74 2.74
C VAL A 125 -2.09 -5.97 3.78
N PHE A 126 -0.90 -5.39 3.59
CA PHE A 126 0.19 -5.54 4.56
C PHE A 126 -0.10 -4.90 5.93
N MET A 127 -0.87 -3.81 5.97
CA MET A 127 -1.31 -3.20 7.22
C MET A 127 -2.29 -4.10 7.98
N VAL A 128 -3.25 -4.71 7.28
CA VAL A 128 -4.18 -5.69 7.88
C VAL A 128 -3.40 -6.89 8.41
N MET A 129 -2.50 -7.46 7.61
CA MET A 129 -1.65 -8.58 8.03
C MET A 129 -0.81 -8.21 9.26
N GLY A 130 -0.17 -7.03 9.25
CA GLY A 130 0.62 -6.53 10.37
C GLY A 130 -0.20 -6.41 11.66
N LYS A 131 -1.41 -5.85 11.58
CA LYS A 131 -2.31 -5.71 12.73
C LYS A 131 -2.79 -7.04 13.29
N VAL A 132 -3.09 -8.02 12.42
CA VAL A 132 -3.46 -9.38 12.84
C VAL A 132 -2.29 -10.09 13.52
N ILE A 133 -1.07 -9.94 13.00
CA ILE A 133 0.14 -10.53 13.60
C ILE A 133 0.42 -9.90 14.96
N MET A 134 0.35 -8.58 15.10
CA MET A 134 0.55 -7.88 16.38
C MET A 134 -0.44 -8.34 17.44
N LYS A 135 -1.73 -8.50 17.08
CA LYS A 135 -2.77 -8.98 18.01
C LYS A 135 -2.53 -10.41 18.52
N ARG A 136 -1.73 -11.22 17.82
CA ARG A 136 -1.37 -12.59 18.27
C ARG A 136 -0.22 -12.63 19.28
N TYR A 137 0.54 -11.54 19.42
CA TYR A 137 1.72 -11.45 20.30
C TYR A 137 1.43 -10.77 21.65
N ILE A 138 0.31 -10.04 21.75
CA ILE A 138 -0.20 -9.40 22.98
C ILE A 138 -1.28 -10.30 23.56
#